data_AF-A0A917DJV9-F1
#
_entry.id   AF-A0A917DJV9-F1
#
_cell.length_a   1.000
_cell.length_b   1.000
_cell.length_c   1.000
_cell.angle_alpha   90.00
_cell.angle_beta   90.00
_cell.angle_gamma   90.00
#
_symmetry.space_group_name_H-M   'P 1'
#
loop_
_entity.id
_entity.type
_entity.pdbx_description
1 polymer ?
#
loop_
_entity_poly.entity_id
_entity_poly.type
_entity_poly.pdbx_seq_one_letter_code
_entity_poly.pdbx_strand_id
1 'polypeptide(L)'
;MFASNIFGSEDELFAFLSDVEALLRRGQPDVAAGILESQLGDLADEGNELAKLCIKVPVSAVRIVGWEQLATKLEKLDRPNRPITAVSVDISAPFEMPQLEQKHGNFYEPDIDTVYYTDSLYKFTGSDRDTMLDAYTPQGAPWHGHFENVDSTIGVRGLGGIYGEVLIAQKACRADDHDDAMEQDAAAIASAFIAVRLHQAIKATAEGRGMPRPMTLLVGNNESFPFFDAPVVTRLAYEDMLDAEGEEDDCGNYDAMFAPLQLAPMPDDYDPFASVPGEEQVSGASLRKRLREAEPEQEAANDQSPGGFGGFLNKLLKRSA
;
A
#
# COMPACT_ATOMS: atom_id res chain seq x y z
N MET A 1 -21.08 -27.40 -0.29
CA MET A 1 -20.40 -28.46 -1.08
C MET A 1 -19.08 -27.84 -1.50
N PHE A 2 -17.93 -28.47 -1.27
CA PHE A 2 -16.66 -27.91 -1.73
C PHE A 2 -16.62 -28.00 -3.25
N ALA A 3 -16.38 -26.88 -3.93
CA ALA A 3 -16.28 -26.80 -5.37
C ALA A 3 -14.91 -26.22 -5.70
N SER A 4 -14.05 -27.01 -6.33
CA SER A 4 -12.73 -26.58 -6.77
C SER A 4 -12.39 -27.28 -8.09
N ASN A 5 -11.74 -26.51 -8.95
CA ASN A 5 -11.31 -26.93 -10.28
C ASN A 5 -9.86 -27.41 -10.25
N ILE A 6 -9.04 -26.84 -9.35
CA ILE A 6 -7.63 -27.16 -9.18
C ILE A 6 -7.41 -28.17 -8.05
N PHE A 7 -8.11 -27.99 -6.93
CA PHE A 7 -7.88 -28.76 -5.71
C PHE A 7 -8.89 -29.91 -5.59
N GLY A 8 -8.40 -31.09 -5.21
CA GLY A 8 -9.25 -32.27 -4.99
C GLY A 8 -10.09 -32.19 -3.72
N SER A 9 -9.76 -31.27 -2.80
CA SER A 9 -10.49 -31.06 -1.54
C SER A 9 -10.22 -29.68 -0.91
N GLU A 10 -11.06 -29.29 0.04
CA GLU A 10 -10.87 -28.06 0.85
C GLU A 10 -9.57 -28.11 1.64
N ASP A 11 -9.20 -29.30 2.13
CA ASP A 11 -7.93 -29.53 2.83
C ASP A 11 -6.72 -29.27 1.92
N GLU A 12 -6.81 -29.59 0.62
CA GLU A 12 -5.75 -29.31 -0.35
C GLU A 12 -5.61 -27.82 -0.65
N LEU A 13 -6.72 -27.09 -0.81
CA LEU A 13 -6.69 -25.62 -0.94
C LEU A 13 -6.09 -24.97 0.32
N PHE A 14 -6.51 -25.41 1.51
CA PHE A 14 -6.00 -24.90 2.77
C PHE A 14 -4.51 -25.20 2.95
N ALA A 15 -4.05 -26.40 2.59
CA ALA A 15 -2.64 -26.76 2.59
C ALA A 15 -1.83 -25.88 1.63
N PHE A 16 -2.31 -25.67 0.41
CA PHE A 16 -1.65 -24.80 -0.57
C PHE A 16 -1.49 -23.37 -0.05
N LEU A 17 -2.55 -22.79 0.52
CA LEU A 17 -2.50 -21.43 1.07
C LEU A 17 -1.66 -21.35 2.36
N SER A 18 -1.61 -22.42 3.15
CA SER A 18 -0.70 -22.54 4.29
C SER A 18 0.77 -22.58 3.85
N ASP A 19 1.07 -23.21 2.72
CA ASP A 19 2.41 -23.19 2.14
C ASP A 19 2.80 -21.79 1.66
N VAL A 20 1.87 -21.05 1.04
CA VAL A 20 2.06 -19.63 0.68
C VAL A 20 2.37 -18.79 1.93
N GLU A 21 1.58 -18.94 2.99
CA GLU A 21 1.80 -18.28 4.28
C GLU A 21 3.18 -18.61 4.86
N ALA A 22 3.58 -19.88 4.84
CA ALA A 22 4.89 -20.32 5.32
C ALA A 22 6.05 -19.71 4.52
N LEU A 23 5.92 -19.60 3.20
CA LEU A 23 6.89 -18.93 2.34
C LEU A 23 7.01 -17.44 2.68
N LEU A 24 5.89 -16.75 2.89
CA LEU A 24 5.89 -15.33 3.28
C LEU A 24 6.61 -15.12 4.62
N ARG A 25 6.29 -15.94 5.63
CA ARG A 25 6.93 -15.88 6.94
C ARG A 25 8.44 -16.13 6.90
N ARG A 26 8.90 -17.00 5.99
CA ARG A 26 10.33 -17.25 5.74
C ARG A 26 11.02 -16.15 4.92
N GLY A 27 10.28 -15.13 4.49
CA GLY A 27 10.77 -14.05 3.64
C GLY A 27 11.07 -14.49 2.20
N GLN A 28 10.27 -15.42 1.70
CA GLN A 28 10.33 -15.93 0.32
C GLN A 28 9.10 -15.49 -0.50
N PRO A 29 8.74 -14.19 -0.54
CA PRO A 29 7.53 -13.73 -1.23
C PRO A 29 7.62 -13.94 -2.75
N ASP A 30 8.82 -13.97 -3.33
CA ASP A 30 9.01 -14.22 -4.77
C ASP A 30 8.73 -15.69 -5.14
N VAL A 31 9.05 -16.63 -4.25
CA VAL A 31 8.71 -18.05 -4.42
C VAL A 31 7.20 -18.23 -4.26
N ALA A 32 6.59 -17.58 -3.26
CA ALA A 32 5.14 -17.56 -3.07
C ALA A 32 4.41 -16.99 -4.30
N ALA A 33 4.94 -15.91 -4.89
CA ALA A 33 4.40 -15.34 -6.12
C ALA A 33 4.46 -16.34 -7.27
N GLY A 34 5.58 -17.03 -7.47
CA GLY A 34 5.75 -18.00 -8.55
C GLY A 34 4.74 -19.16 -8.50
N ILE A 35 4.46 -19.70 -7.31
CA ILE A 35 3.46 -20.78 -7.16
C ILE A 35 2.03 -20.29 -7.40
N LEU A 36 1.69 -19.08 -6.94
CA LEU A 36 0.38 -18.47 -7.18
C LEU A 36 0.19 -18.11 -8.66
N GLU A 37 1.21 -17.53 -9.29
CA GLU A 37 1.19 -17.17 -10.71
C GLU A 37 1.02 -18.41 -11.60
N SER A 38 1.58 -19.55 -11.22
CA SER A 38 1.33 -20.82 -11.92
C SER A 38 -0.14 -21.22 -11.87
N GLN A 39 -0.76 -21.24 -10.69
CA GLN A 39 -2.17 -21.62 -10.53
C GLN A 39 -3.12 -20.60 -11.21
N LEU A 40 -2.81 -19.31 -11.10
CA LEU A 40 -3.54 -18.26 -11.81
C LEU A 40 -3.37 -18.36 -13.32
N GLY A 41 -2.21 -18.80 -13.80
CA GLY A 41 -1.96 -19.07 -15.22
C GLY A 41 -2.89 -20.16 -15.75
N ASP A 42 -2.98 -21.28 -15.05
CA ASP A 42 -3.85 -22.40 -15.43
C ASP A 42 -5.33 -21.95 -15.48
N LEU A 43 -5.81 -21.22 -14.46
CA LEU A 43 -7.17 -20.65 -14.46
C LEU A 43 -7.39 -19.64 -15.59
N ALA A 44 -6.38 -18.81 -15.89
CA ALA A 44 -6.47 -17.80 -16.94
C ALA A 44 -6.59 -18.45 -18.33
N ASP A 45 -5.84 -19.54 -18.57
CA ASP A 45 -5.89 -20.33 -19.81
C ASP A 45 -7.24 -21.03 -19.99
N GLU A 46 -7.87 -21.45 -18.89
CA GLU A 46 -9.24 -21.99 -18.87
C GLU A 46 -10.33 -20.91 -19.00
N GLY A 47 -9.94 -19.63 -18.98
CA GLY A 47 -10.80 -18.51 -19.32
C GLY A 47 -11.24 -17.65 -18.15
N ASN A 48 -10.76 -17.89 -16.93
CA ASN A 48 -11.12 -17.10 -15.75
C ASN A 48 -10.59 -15.65 -15.86
N GLU A 49 -11.49 -14.66 -15.83
CA GLU A 49 -11.13 -13.26 -16.02
C GLU A 49 -10.40 -12.64 -14.82
N LEU A 50 -10.74 -13.05 -13.59
CA LEU A 50 -10.03 -12.59 -12.39
C LEU A 50 -8.57 -13.03 -12.41
N ALA A 51 -8.33 -14.30 -12.76
CA ALA A 51 -6.98 -14.83 -12.91
C ALA A 51 -6.18 -14.09 -13.99
N LYS A 52 -6.80 -13.81 -15.15
CA LYS A 52 -6.20 -12.98 -16.22
C LYS A 52 -5.86 -11.57 -15.76
N LEU A 53 -6.63 -10.99 -14.84
CA LEU A 53 -6.34 -9.68 -14.26
C LEU A 53 -5.13 -9.75 -13.32
N CYS A 54 -5.07 -10.75 -12.42
CA CYS A 54 -3.96 -10.92 -11.49
C CYS A 54 -2.61 -11.06 -12.20
N ILE A 55 -2.50 -11.93 -13.21
CA ILE A 55 -1.24 -12.16 -13.94
C ILE A 55 -0.71 -10.92 -14.68
N LYS A 56 -1.58 -9.93 -14.96
CA LYS A 56 -1.21 -8.67 -15.61
C LYS A 56 -0.64 -7.63 -14.65
N VAL A 57 -0.69 -7.86 -13.34
CA VAL A 57 -0.21 -6.91 -12.34
C VAL A 57 1.21 -7.31 -11.89
N PRO A 58 2.25 -6.65 -12.42
CA PRO A 58 3.61 -6.86 -11.94
C PRO A 58 3.80 -6.20 -10.57
N VAL A 59 4.78 -6.67 -9.81
CA VAL A 59 5.18 -6.03 -8.53
C VAL A 59 5.48 -4.53 -8.70
N SER A 60 6.08 -4.13 -9.82
CA SER A 60 6.43 -2.73 -10.11
C SER A 60 5.23 -1.80 -10.32
N ALA A 61 4.03 -2.36 -10.50
CA ALA A 61 2.79 -1.58 -10.54
C ALA A 61 2.31 -1.20 -9.13
N VAL A 62 2.75 -1.92 -8.09
CA VAL A 62 2.36 -1.70 -6.70
C VAL A 62 3.29 -0.69 -6.05
N ARG A 63 2.71 0.38 -5.48
CA ARG A 63 3.46 1.48 -4.89
C ARG A 63 3.02 1.71 -3.45
N ILE A 64 4.00 1.75 -2.56
CA ILE A 64 3.81 2.14 -1.16
C ILE A 64 3.89 3.66 -1.05
N VAL A 65 2.87 4.27 -0.45
CA VAL A 65 2.77 5.73 -0.23
C VAL A 65 2.79 6.05 1.27
N GLY A 66 3.22 7.25 1.64
CA GLY A 66 3.27 7.68 3.04
C GLY A 66 4.51 7.20 3.82
N TRP A 67 5.39 6.43 3.19
CA TRP A 67 6.62 5.88 3.81
C TRP A 67 7.50 6.96 4.46
N GLU A 68 7.63 8.12 3.81
CA GLU A 68 8.38 9.28 4.30
C GLU A 68 7.83 9.87 5.61
N GLN A 69 6.57 9.57 5.96
CA GLN A 69 5.93 10.07 7.16
C GLN A 69 6.22 9.20 8.40
N LEU A 70 6.80 8.00 8.21
CA LEU A 70 7.08 7.06 9.30
C LEU A 70 7.98 7.68 10.36
N ALA A 71 9.06 8.39 9.99
CA ALA A 71 9.98 9.01 10.94
C ALA A 71 9.25 9.96 11.90
N THR A 72 8.51 10.93 11.34
CA THR A 72 7.71 11.88 12.12
C THR A 72 6.62 11.19 12.95
N LYS A 73 6.06 10.09 12.46
CA LYS A 73 5.07 9.34 13.22
C LYS A 73 5.68 8.62 14.42
N LEU A 74 6.83 7.97 14.23
CA LEU A 74 7.57 7.29 15.29
C LEU A 74 7.98 8.26 16.41
N GLU A 75 8.51 9.43 16.06
CA GLU A 75 8.87 10.48 17.03
C GLU A 75 7.70 10.89 17.93
N LYS A 76 6.48 10.92 17.38
CA LYS A 76 5.26 11.27 18.14
C LYS A 76 4.79 10.13 19.06
N LEU A 77 5.03 8.89 18.66
CA LEU A 77 4.56 7.70 19.38
C LEU A 77 5.57 7.21 20.42
N ASP A 78 6.85 7.49 20.23
CA ASP A 78 7.90 7.11 21.14
C ASP A 78 7.68 7.68 22.54
N ARG A 79 7.95 6.84 23.52
CA ARG A 79 7.96 7.23 24.94
C ARG A 79 9.34 6.95 25.52
N PRO A 80 9.79 7.74 26.52
CA PRO A 80 11.02 7.45 27.24
C PRO A 80 11.06 5.99 27.74
N ASN A 81 12.13 5.27 27.42
CA ASN A 81 12.34 3.85 27.76
C ASN A 81 11.31 2.87 27.18
N ARG A 82 10.47 3.30 26.24
CA ARG A 82 9.50 2.45 25.53
C ARG A 82 9.32 2.97 24.10
N PRO A 83 10.38 2.95 23.28
CA PRO A 83 10.27 3.33 21.87
C PRO A 83 9.48 2.27 21.11
N ILE A 84 8.91 2.67 19.97
CA ILE A 84 8.37 1.72 18.99
C ILE A 84 9.54 0.90 18.41
N THR A 85 9.45 -0.42 18.52
CA THR A 85 10.49 -1.37 18.09
C THR A 85 10.08 -2.23 16.90
N ALA A 86 8.78 -2.24 16.55
CA ALA A 86 8.30 -2.83 15.32
C ALA A 86 7.12 -2.07 14.73
N VAL A 87 6.95 -2.19 13.41
CA VAL A 87 5.79 -1.69 12.65
C VAL A 87 5.26 -2.82 11.78
N SER A 88 3.94 -3.01 11.74
CA SER A 88 3.28 -3.82 10.72
C SER A 88 2.52 -2.94 9.74
N VAL A 89 2.46 -3.39 8.48
CA VAL A 89 1.64 -2.82 7.43
C VAL A 89 0.68 -3.91 6.98
N ASP A 90 -0.58 -3.80 7.37
CA ASP A 90 -1.55 -4.88 7.22
C ASP A 90 -2.65 -4.49 6.24
N ILE A 91 -3.07 -5.42 5.38
CA ILE A 91 -4.37 -5.30 4.71
C ILE A 91 -5.44 -5.39 5.79
N SER A 92 -6.27 -4.37 5.91
CA SER A 92 -7.40 -4.34 6.83
C SER A 92 -8.72 -4.48 6.09
N ALA A 93 -9.71 -5.08 6.76
CA ALA A 93 -11.03 -5.22 6.18
C ALA A 93 -11.67 -3.84 6.02
N PRO A 94 -12.33 -3.56 4.88
CA PRO A 94 -13.01 -2.29 4.69
C PRO A 94 -14.12 -2.15 5.75
N PHE A 95 -14.15 -0.99 6.41
CA PHE A 95 -15.11 -0.70 7.49
C PHE A 95 -16.57 -0.80 7.01
N GLU A 96 -16.79 -0.47 5.74
CA GLU A 96 -17.99 -0.75 4.98
C GLU A 96 -17.53 -1.27 3.61
N MET A 97 -18.05 -2.43 3.18
CA MET A 97 -17.78 -2.91 1.82
C MET A 97 -18.20 -1.81 0.85
N PRO A 98 -17.28 -1.32 -0.01
CA PRO A 98 -17.61 -0.27 -0.96
C PRO A 98 -18.83 -0.69 -1.78
N GLN A 99 -19.72 0.26 -2.08
CA GLN A 99 -20.75 0.05 -3.09
C GLN A 99 -20.04 -0.03 -4.44
N LEU A 100 -19.62 -1.24 -4.79
CA LEU A 100 -18.98 -1.54 -6.07
C LEU A 100 -20.06 -1.46 -7.14
N GLU A 101 -20.22 -0.26 -7.72
CA GLU A 101 -21.13 -0.05 -8.84
C GLU A 101 -20.48 -0.59 -10.11
N GLN A 102 -21.03 -1.70 -10.64
CA GLN A 102 -20.59 -2.29 -11.92
C GLN A 102 -20.47 -1.28 -13.07
N LYS A 103 -21.14 -0.12 -12.98
CA LYS A 103 -21.16 0.93 -13.99
C LYS A 103 -19.97 1.90 -13.93
N HIS A 104 -19.27 1.99 -12.80
CA HIS A 104 -18.13 2.92 -12.60
C HIS A 104 -16.77 2.23 -12.46
N GLY A 105 -16.76 0.90 -12.63
CA GLY A 105 -15.59 0.07 -12.40
C GLY A 105 -15.43 -0.26 -10.92
N ASN A 106 -14.96 -1.46 -10.62
CA ASN A 106 -14.80 -1.95 -9.26
C ASN A 106 -13.43 -1.55 -8.69
N PHE A 107 -12.97 -0.33 -9.00
CA PHE A 107 -11.66 0.12 -8.54
C PHE A 107 -11.70 0.46 -7.06
N TYR A 108 -10.97 -0.30 -6.25
CA TYR A 108 -10.87 -0.08 -4.81
C TYR A 108 -9.48 -0.51 -4.35
N GLU A 109 -8.67 0.41 -3.83
CA GLU A 109 -7.37 0.05 -3.23
C GLU A 109 -7.59 -0.62 -1.87
N PRO A 110 -6.74 -1.58 -1.47
CA PRO A 110 -6.77 -2.12 -0.11
C PRO A 110 -6.68 -1.03 0.95
N ASP A 111 -7.53 -1.14 1.97
CA ASP A 111 -7.35 -0.41 3.20
C ASP A 111 -6.13 -0.98 3.93
N ILE A 112 -5.27 -0.08 4.41
CA ILE A 112 -4.00 -0.45 5.03
C ILE A 112 -3.96 0.11 6.45
N ASP A 113 -3.73 -0.78 7.41
CA ASP A 113 -3.43 -0.43 8.78
C ASP A 113 -1.91 -0.41 8.99
N THR A 114 -1.41 0.70 9.51
CA THR A 114 -0.04 0.82 10.03
C THR A 114 -0.08 0.64 11.54
N VAL A 115 0.47 -0.47 12.01
CA VAL A 115 0.36 -0.92 13.40
C VAL A 115 1.72 -0.77 14.09
N TYR A 116 1.74 -0.15 15.27
CA TYR A 116 2.98 0.20 15.98
C TYR A 116 3.13 -0.61 17.26
N TYR A 117 4.28 -1.27 17.43
CA TYR A 117 4.56 -2.15 18.58
C TYR A 117 5.78 -1.70 19.36
N THR A 118 5.79 -2.08 20.65
CA THR A 118 6.96 -1.95 21.52
C THR A 118 7.36 -3.33 22.03
N ASP A 119 8.53 -3.40 22.67
CA ASP A 119 9.02 -4.61 23.33
C ASP A 119 8.27 -4.99 24.63
N SER A 120 7.08 -4.43 24.86
CA SER A 120 6.32 -4.66 26.09
C SER A 120 5.81 -6.09 26.20
N LEU A 121 5.31 -6.65 25.08
CA LEU A 121 4.75 -8.00 25.04
C LEU A 121 5.69 -9.00 24.36
N TYR A 122 6.21 -8.63 23.18
CA TYR A 122 7.14 -9.45 22.40
C TYR A 122 8.43 -8.68 22.16
N LYS A 123 9.60 -9.33 22.29
CA LYS A 123 10.92 -8.70 22.25
C LYS A 123 11.46 -8.53 20.84
N PHE A 124 10.81 -7.72 20.01
CA PHE A 124 11.21 -7.50 18.62
C PHE A 124 12.67 -7.07 18.45
N THR A 125 13.21 -6.23 19.34
CA THR A 125 14.60 -5.74 19.25
C THR A 125 15.63 -6.87 19.22
N GLY A 126 15.36 -7.99 19.91
CA GLY A 126 16.30 -9.11 20.04
C GLY A 126 15.88 -10.37 19.30
N SER A 127 14.82 -10.31 18.49
CA SER A 127 14.29 -11.46 17.76
C SER A 127 14.74 -11.42 16.31
N ASP A 128 15.47 -12.46 15.90
CA ASP A 128 15.69 -12.76 14.49
C ASP A 128 14.46 -13.44 13.87
N ARG A 129 14.50 -13.69 12.55
CA ARG A 129 13.37 -14.29 11.85
C ARG A 129 13.02 -15.66 12.41
N ASP A 130 14.00 -16.51 12.67
CA ASP A 130 13.76 -17.88 13.18
C ASP A 130 13.11 -17.85 14.57
N THR A 131 13.56 -16.96 15.46
CA THR A 131 12.93 -16.73 16.77
C THR A 131 11.48 -16.25 16.64
N MET A 132 11.18 -15.42 15.63
CA MET A 132 9.81 -14.99 15.33
C MET A 132 8.97 -16.14 14.79
N LEU A 133 9.52 -16.98 13.90
CA LEU A 133 8.87 -18.17 13.36
C LEU A 133 8.49 -19.16 14.45
N ASP A 134 9.42 -19.43 15.37
CA ASP A 134 9.21 -20.34 16.51
C ASP A 134 8.15 -19.83 17.51
N ALA A 135 7.88 -18.52 17.49
CA ALA A 135 6.89 -17.90 18.37
C ALA A 135 5.45 -18.00 17.84
N TYR A 136 5.25 -18.30 16.55
CA TYR A 136 3.90 -18.46 16.01
C TYR A 136 3.21 -19.69 16.60
N THR A 137 1.92 -19.54 16.89
CA THR A 137 1.06 -20.62 17.38
C THR A 137 -0.11 -20.84 16.42
N PRO A 138 -0.88 -21.93 16.55
CA PRO A 138 -2.14 -22.08 15.83
C PRO A 138 -3.14 -20.93 16.10
N GLN A 139 -2.96 -20.17 17.19
CA GLN A 139 -3.77 -19.00 17.54
C GLN A 139 -3.23 -17.69 16.94
N GLY A 140 -2.13 -17.74 16.17
CA GLY A 140 -1.47 -16.59 15.57
C GLY A 140 -0.19 -16.18 16.30
N ALA A 141 0.30 -14.99 15.98
CA ALA A 141 1.50 -14.41 16.57
C ALA A 141 1.22 -13.86 17.99
N PRO A 142 2.17 -13.94 18.93
CA PRO A 142 1.97 -13.48 20.31
C PRO A 142 1.82 -11.95 20.43
N TRP A 143 2.18 -11.19 19.40
CA TRP A 143 2.00 -9.73 19.37
C TRP A 143 0.67 -9.28 18.76
N HIS A 144 -0.10 -10.19 18.17
CA HIS A 144 -1.36 -9.87 17.51
C HIS A 144 -2.34 -9.20 18.50
N GLY A 145 -2.95 -8.08 18.10
CA GLY A 145 -3.88 -7.31 18.94
C GLY A 145 -3.23 -6.51 20.10
N HIS A 146 -1.91 -6.52 20.24
CA HIS A 146 -1.19 -5.90 21.35
C HIS A 146 -0.28 -4.74 20.90
N PHE A 147 -0.84 -3.84 20.10
CA PHE A 147 -0.15 -2.66 19.58
C PHE A 147 -0.33 -1.43 20.50
N GLU A 148 0.59 -0.47 20.38
CA GLU A 148 0.48 0.83 21.05
C GLU A 148 -0.43 1.80 20.31
N ASN A 149 -0.44 1.71 18.98
CA ASN A 149 -1.23 2.56 18.10
C ASN A 149 -1.49 1.86 16.75
N VAL A 150 -2.58 2.26 16.09
CA VAL A 150 -2.89 1.90 14.70
C VAL A 150 -3.40 3.15 13.98
N ASP A 151 -3.00 3.34 12.72
CA ASP A 151 -3.51 4.39 11.84
C ASP A 151 -3.25 4.05 10.36
N SER A 152 -3.51 5.00 9.45
CA SER A 152 -3.31 4.86 8.00
C SER A 152 -2.11 5.65 7.48
N THR A 153 -0.99 5.68 8.22
CA THR A 153 0.24 6.38 7.80
C THR A 153 0.77 5.84 6.48
N ILE A 154 0.78 4.53 6.31
CA ILE A 154 1.14 3.85 5.06
C ILE A 154 -0.13 3.53 4.27
N GLY A 155 -0.06 3.74 2.97
CA GLY A 155 -1.08 3.28 2.03
C GLY A 155 -0.46 2.57 0.83
N VAL A 156 -1.33 2.01 -0.01
CA VAL A 156 -0.94 1.33 -1.25
C VAL A 156 -1.66 1.91 -2.47
N ARG A 157 -1.00 1.84 -3.61
CA ARG A 157 -1.55 2.17 -4.94
C ARG A 157 -1.18 1.09 -5.94
N GLY A 158 -2.03 0.92 -6.95
CA GLY A 158 -1.80 0.00 -8.07
C GLY A 158 -2.39 -1.39 -7.87
N LEU A 159 -3.03 -1.65 -6.73
CA LEU A 159 -3.81 -2.87 -6.50
C LEU A 159 -5.30 -2.66 -6.78
N GLY A 160 -5.74 -1.41 -6.92
CA GLY A 160 -7.15 -1.08 -6.90
C GLY A 160 -8.00 -1.72 -8.00
N GLY A 161 -7.40 -1.93 -9.17
CA GLY A 161 -8.08 -2.57 -10.30
C GLY A 161 -8.30 -4.07 -10.13
N ILE A 162 -7.52 -4.74 -9.27
CA ILE A 162 -7.65 -6.19 -9.00
C ILE A 162 -8.35 -6.46 -7.66
N TYR A 163 -8.06 -5.65 -6.63
CA TYR A 163 -8.57 -5.91 -5.30
C TYR A 163 -10.09 -5.76 -5.22
N GLY A 164 -10.71 -4.77 -5.86
CA GLY A 164 -12.16 -4.68 -5.88
C GLY A 164 -12.86 -5.81 -6.65
N GLU A 165 -12.21 -6.39 -7.67
CA GLU A 165 -12.72 -7.60 -8.34
C GLU A 165 -12.62 -8.84 -7.42
N VAL A 166 -11.53 -8.96 -6.64
CA VAL A 166 -11.40 -9.99 -5.61
C VAL A 166 -12.51 -9.88 -4.56
N LEU A 167 -12.82 -8.66 -4.09
CA LEU A 167 -13.90 -8.44 -3.13
C LEU A 167 -15.27 -8.86 -3.67
N ILE A 168 -15.53 -8.66 -4.97
CA ILE A 168 -16.77 -9.10 -5.63
C ILE A 168 -16.81 -10.61 -5.73
N ALA A 169 -15.73 -11.23 -6.20
CA ALA A 169 -15.64 -12.68 -6.32
C ALA A 169 -15.85 -13.35 -4.96
N GLN A 170 -15.14 -12.89 -3.92
CA GLN A 170 -15.32 -13.40 -2.56
C GLN A 170 -16.75 -13.23 -2.05
N LYS A 171 -17.41 -12.10 -2.34
CA LYS A 171 -18.80 -11.88 -1.96
C LYS A 171 -19.75 -12.83 -2.69
N ALA A 172 -19.51 -13.09 -3.97
CA ALA A 172 -20.29 -14.04 -4.76
C ALA A 172 -20.12 -15.47 -4.22
N CYS A 173 -18.89 -15.88 -3.90
CA CYS A 173 -18.60 -17.20 -3.35
C CYS A 173 -19.14 -17.45 -1.94
N ARG A 174 -19.52 -16.40 -1.19
CA ARG A 174 -20.19 -16.51 0.11
C ARG A 174 -21.69 -16.81 0.01
N ALA A 175 -22.30 -16.74 -1.17
CA ALA A 175 -23.72 -17.06 -1.33
C ALA A 175 -23.94 -18.57 -1.20
N ASP A 176 -24.98 -18.98 -0.46
CA ASP A 176 -25.28 -20.39 -0.14
C ASP A 176 -25.45 -21.30 -1.38
N ASP A 177 -25.65 -20.73 -2.58
CA ASP A 177 -25.87 -21.42 -3.86
C ASP A 177 -24.72 -21.23 -4.87
N HIS A 178 -23.53 -20.77 -4.44
CA HIS A 178 -22.43 -20.56 -5.37
C HIS A 178 -21.70 -21.87 -5.72
N ASP A 179 -22.08 -22.47 -6.85
CA ASP A 179 -21.58 -23.79 -7.29
C ASP A 179 -20.43 -23.73 -8.32
N ASP A 180 -19.88 -22.55 -8.63
CA ASP A 180 -18.76 -22.44 -9.58
C ASP A 180 -17.41 -22.65 -8.90
N ALA A 181 -16.90 -23.87 -9.06
CA ALA A 181 -15.60 -24.32 -8.56
C ALA A 181 -14.41 -23.45 -9.00
N MET A 182 -14.43 -22.96 -10.24
CA MET A 182 -13.34 -22.19 -10.81
C MET A 182 -13.34 -20.76 -10.25
N GLU A 183 -14.52 -20.18 -10.00
CA GLU A 183 -14.64 -18.87 -9.36
C GLU A 183 -14.20 -18.91 -7.89
N GLN A 184 -14.52 -19.99 -7.15
CA GLN A 184 -14.05 -20.18 -5.77
C GLN A 184 -12.52 -20.23 -5.67
N ASP A 185 -11.88 -21.04 -6.52
CA ASP A 185 -10.40 -21.14 -6.58
C ASP A 185 -9.78 -19.79 -6.95
N ALA A 186 -10.31 -19.14 -7.99
CA ALA A 186 -9.80 -17.85 -8.44
C ALA A 186 -9.90 -16.79 -7.33
N ALA A 187 -11.01 -16.73 -6.59
CA ALA A 187 -11.19 -15.78 -5.50
C ALA A 187 -10.18 -16.01 -4.35
N ALA A 188 -9.94 -17.27 -3.98
CA ALA A 188 -9.01 -17.62 -2.92
C ALA A 188 -7.55 -17.35 -3.33
N ILE A 189 -7.14 -17.80 -4.52
CA ILE A 189 -5.77 -17.64 -5.03
C ILE A 189 -5.49 -16.15 -5.33
N ALA A 190 -6.44 -15.42 -5.91
CA ALA A 190 -6.28 -13.98 -6.16
C ALA A 190 -6.14 -13.18 -4.86
N SER A 191 -6.89 -13.53 -3.81
CA SER A 191 -6.74 -12.93 -2.48
C SER A 191 -5.33 -13.11 -1.92
N ALA A 192 -4.81 -14.35 -1.97
CA ALA A 192 -3.43 -14.63 -1.58
C ALA A 192 -2.42 -13.83 -2.42
N PHE A 193 -2.66 -13.73 -3.72
CA PHE A 193 -1.81 -12.96 -4.64
C PHE A 193 -1.73 -11.47 -4.30
N ILE A 194 -2.84 -10.83 -3.93
CA ILE A 194 -2.84 -9.43 -3.45
C ILE A 194 -1.88 -9.27 -2.27
N ALA A 195 -1.97 -10.18 -1.30
CA ALA A 195 -1.18 -10.07 -0.09
C ALA A 195 0.30 -10.36 -0.33
N VAL A 196 0.63 -11.31 -1.22
CA VAL A 196 2.00 -11.53 -1.70
C VAL A 196 2.54 -10.28 -2.41
N ARG A 197 1.75 -9.66 -3.29
CA ARG A 197 2.16 -8.44 -3.99
C ARG A 197 2.42 -7.27 -3.06
N LEU A 198 1.60 -7.10 -2.03
CA LEU A 198 1.84 -6.11 -0.98
C LEU A 198 3.16 -6.41 -0.24
N HIS A 199 3.39 -7.67 0.16
CA HIS A 199 4.64 -8.08 0.81
C HIS A 199 5.86 -7.74 -0.07
N GLN A 200 5.85 -8.14 -1.34
CA GLN A 200 6.95 -7.84 -2.27
C GLN A 200 7.20 -6.32 -2.40
N ALA A 201 6.12 -5.52 -2.50
CA ALA A 201 6.24 -4.07 -2.62
C ALA A 201 6.79 -3.42 -1.35
N ILE A 202 6.37 -3.87 -0.16
CA ILE A 202 6.91 -3.38 1.12
C ILE A 202 8.38 -3.76 1.26
N LYS A 203 8.75 -5.01 0.94
CA LYS A 203 10.14 -5.46 0.94
C LYS A 203 11.01 -4.59 0.04
N ALA A 204 10.61 -4.41 -1.22
CA ALA A 204 11.34 -3.57 -2.17
C ALA A 204 11.41 -2.09 -1.72
N THR A 205 10.37 -1.60 -1.04
CA THR A 205 10.36 -0.23 -0.49
C THR A 205 11.36 -0.10 0.67
N ALA A 206 11.40 -1.06 1.59
CA ALA A 206 12.33 -1.07 2.72
C ALA A 206 13.78 -1.20 2.25
N GLU A 207 14.06 -2.09 1.29
CA GLU A 207 15.40 -2.26 0.69
C GLU A 207 15.82 -1.03 -0.12
N GLY A 208 14.91 -0.42 -0.89
CA GLY A 208 15.25 0.70 -1.77
C GLY A 208 15.26 2.08 -1.12
N ARG A 209 14.45 2.32 -0.09
CA ARG A 209 14.33 3.62 0.60
C ARG A 209 14.88 3.62 2.02
N GLY A 210 15.20 2.45 2.56
CA GLY A 210 15.59 2.28 3.96
C GLY A 210 14.42 2.45 4.94
N MET A 211 14.69 2.09 6.19
CA MET A 211 13.84 2.33 7.34
C MET A 211 14.31 3.60 8.06
N PRO A 212 13.42 4.35 8.74
CA PRO A 212 13.80 5.59 9.43
C PRO A 212 14.76 5.36 10.62
N ARG A 213 14.81 4.13 11.14
CA ARG A 213 15.80 3.63 12.12
C ARG A 213 15.73 2.10 12.15
N PRO A 214 16.71 1.41 12.77
CA PRO A 214 16.63 -0.03 13.00
C PRO A 214 15.39 -0.43 13.81
N MET A 215 14.52 -1.24 13.20
CA MET A 215 13.34 -1.84 13.80
C MET A 215 12.86 -3.03 12.98
N THR A 216 11.98 -3.85 13.56
CA THR A 216 11.32 -4.93 12.82
C THR A 216 10.17 -4.38 11.98
N LEU A 217 10.15 -4.75 10.71
CA LEU A 217 9.06 -4.46 9.78
C LEU A 217 8.30 -5.74 9.46
N LEU A 218 7.00 -5.69 9.66
CA LEU A 218 6.06 -6.77 9.39
C LEU A 218 5.12 -6.36 8.25
N VAL A 219 4.53 -7.37 7.63
CA VAL A 219 3.40 -7.22 6.72
C VAL A 219 2.38 -8.28 7.04
N GLY A 220 1.11 -7.91 7.05
CA GLY A 220 0.03 -8.81 7.36
C GLY A 220 -1.18 -8.69 6.44
N ASN A 221 -2.09 -9.63 6.62
CA ASN A 221 -3.44 -9.60 6.07
C ASN A 221 -4.41 -10.00 7.18
N ASN A 222 -5.21 -9.03 7.62
CA ASN A 222 -6.21 -9.18 8.66
C ASN A 222 -7.65 -9.22 8.10
N GLU A 223 -7.81 -9.24 6.77
CA GLU A 223 -9.10 -9.22 6.11
C GLU A 223 -9.54 -10.60 5.62
N SER A 224 -8.68 -11.23 4.83
CA SER A 224 -9.01 -12.40 4.04
C SER A 224 -7.95 -13.49 4.20
N PHE A 225 -8.34 -14.73 3.93
CA PHE A 225 -7.37 -15.82 3.91
C PHE A 225 -6.42 -15.67 2.70
N PRO A 226 -5.10 -15.88 2.87
CA PRO A 226 -4.41 -16.28 4.10
C PRO A 226 -4.35 -15.13 5.12
N PHE A 227 -4.77 -15.42 6.35
CA PHE A 227 -4.52 -14.55 7.49
C PHE A 227 -3.06 -14.76 7.89
N PHE A 228 -2.23 -13.75 7.69
CA PHE A 228 -0.84 -13.85 8.08
C PHE A 228 -0.33 -12.55 8.66
N ASP A 229 0.77 -12.72 9.36
CA ASP A 229 1.74 -11.70 9.71
C ASP A 229 3.09 -12.33 9.35
N ALA A 230 3.97 -11.58 8.72
CA ALA A 230 5.25 -12.05 8.25
C ALA A 230 6.33 -10.97 8.41
N PRO A 231 7.51 -11.31 8.97
CA PRO A 231 8.62 -10.37 9.05
C PRO A 231 9.24 -10.14 7.67
N VAL A 232 9.11 -8.91 7.17
CA VAL A 232 9.78 -8.44 5.95
C VAL A 232 11.29 -8.31 6.23
N VAL A 233 11.62 -7.58 7.29
CA VAL A 233 12.98 -7.44 7.81
C VAL A 233 12.91 -7.33 9.33
N THR A 234 13.79 -8.05 10.03
CA THR A 234 13.92 -7.91 11.49
C THR A 234 14.89 -6.79 11.82
N ARG A 235 14.81 -6.23 13.02
CA ARG A 235 15.78 -5.21 13.46
C ARG A 235 17.23 -5.69 13.26
N LEU A 236 17.54 -6.90 13.73
CA LEU A 236 18.89 -7.47 13.64
C LEU A 236 19.36 -7.60 12.18
N ALA A 237 18.49 -8.13 11.31
CA ALA A 237 18.82 -8.25 9.88
C ALA A 237 19.02 -6.88 9.21
N TYR A 238 18.30 -5.85 9.64
CA TYR A 238 18.48 -4.50 9.12
C TYR A 238 19.78 -3.86 9.63
N GLU A 239 20.16 -4.09 10.89
CA GLU A 239 21.45 -3.64 11.43
C GLU A 239 22.61 -4.31 10.68
N ASP A 240 22.53 -5.62 10.43
CA ASP A 240 23.53 -6.34 9.62
C ASP A 240 23.66 -5.78 8.19
N MET A 241 22.55 -5.34 7.57
CA MET A 241 22.57 -4.69 6.25
C MET A 241 23.30 -3.35 6.30
N LEU A 242 23.05 -2.53 7.33
CA LEU A 242 23.72 -1.23 7.49
C LEU A 242 25.22 -1.38 7.74
N ASP A 243 25.62 -2.40 8.50
CA ASP A 243 27.03 -2.68 8.76
C ASP A 243 27.74 -3.16 7.48
N ALA A 244 27.09 -4.03 6.68
CA ALA A 244 27.64 -4.49 5.41
C ALA A 244 27.82 -3.36 4.37
N GLU A 245 26.87 -2.42 4.28
CA GLU A 245 27.00 -1.23 3.44
C GLU A 245 28.12 -0.29 3.93
N GLY A 246 28.38 -0.24 5.24
CA GLY A 246 29.45 0.55 5.83
C GLY A 246 30.86 -0.03 5.62
N GLU A 247 31.00 -1.34 5.43
CA GLU A 247 32.29 -2.01 5.20
C GLU A 247 32.80 -1.86 3.74
N GLU A 248 31.93 -1.58 2.77
CA GLU A 248 32.35 -1.36 1.37
C GLU A 248 33.04 0.01 1.16
N ASP A 249 32.95 0.92 2.14
CA ASP A 249 33.57 2.26 2.09
C ASP A 249 34.91 2.37 2.84
N ASP A 250 35.47 1.26 3.36
CA ASP A 250 36.80 1.24 4.00
C ASP A 250 37.95 1.02 2.99
N CYS A 251 37.75 1.47 1.75
CA CYS A 251 38.82 1.72 0.78
C CYS A 251 39.33 3.18 0.88
N GLY A 252 39.73 3.60 2.08
CA GLY A 252 40.88 4.49 2.32
C GLY A 252 41.11 5.74 1.45
N ASN A 253 40.08 6.50 1.03
CA ASN A 253 40.33 7.79 0.37
C ASN A 253 39.20 8.84 0.46
N TYR A 254 38.45 8.90 1.57
CA TYR A 254 37.44 9.94 1.77
C TYR A 254 37.99 11.31 2.20
N ASP A 255 39.28 11.39 2.58
CA ASP A 255 39.95 12.67 2.93
C ASP A 255 40.32 13.53 1.70
N ALA A 256 40.16 13.01 0.47
CA ALA A 256 40.47 13.74 -0.76
C ALA A 256 39.24 14.38 -1.46
N MET A 257 38.01 14.04 -1.06
CA MET A 257 36.79 14.61 -1.66
C MET A 257 36.25 15.84 -0.92
N PHE A 258 36.78 16.15 0.28
CA PHE A 258 36.55 17.42 0.99
C PHE A 258 37.81 18.29 1.02
N ALA A 259 38.55 18.35 -0.09
CA ALA A 259 39.41 19.51 -0.32
C ALA A 259 38.54 20.77 -0.16
N PRO A 260 38.95 21.79 0.62
CA PRO A 260 38.17 23.00 0.77
C PRO A 260 37.92 23.55 -0.63
N LEU A 261 36.65 23.77 -0.99
CA LEU A 261 36.22 24.38 -2.24
C LEU A 261 37.10 25.60 -2.51
N GLN A 262 38.15 25.42 -3.33
CA GLN A 262 38.89 26.54 -3.87
C GLN A 262 37.92 27.21 -4.83
N LEU A 263 37.47 28.41 -4.46
CA LEU A 263 36.74 29.29 -5.37
C LEU A 263 37.49 29.28 -6.71
N ALA A 264 36.79 28.88 -7.78
CA ALA A 264 37.32 29.06 -9.12
C ALA A 264 37.73 30.53 -9.26
N PRO A 265 38.92 30.84 -9.82
CA PRO A 265 39.34 32.21 -10.02
C PRO A 265 38.26 32.92 -10.85
N MET A 266 37.68 33.99 -10.29
CA MET A 266 36.73 34.80 -11.03
C MET A 266 37.42 35.31 -12.30
N PRO A 267 36.79 35.18 -13.47
CA PRO A 267 37.23 35.87 -14.68
C PRO A 267 37.37 37.38 -14.41
N ASP A 268 38.44 38.01 -14.92
CA ASP A 268 38.74 39.43 -14.71
C ASP A 268 37.64 40.38 -15.23
N ASP A 269 36.66 39.85 -15.97
CA ASP A 269 35.54 40.56 -16.59
C ASP A 269 34.18 40.34 -15.88
N TYR A 270 34.16 39.73 -14.69
CA TYR A 270 32.94 39.58 -13.90
C TYR A 270 32.53 40.90 -13.21
N ASP A 271 31.58 41.62 -13.81
CA ASP A 271 30.90 42.76 -13.20
C ASP A 271 29.52 42.32 -12.65
N PRO A 272 29.34 42.19 -11.32
CA PRO A 272 28.08 41.77 -10.71
C PRO A 272 26.93 42.78 -10.88
N PHE A 273 27.18 43.94 -11.49
CA PHE A 273 26.16 44.97 -11.77
C PHE A 273 25.90 45.17 -13.27
N ALA A 274 26.52 44.39 -14.15
CA ALA A 274 26.23 44.45 -15.57
C ALA A 274 24.81 43.92 -15.83
N SER A 275 23.91 44.82 -16.24
CA SER A 275 22.55 44.49 -16.65
C SER A 275 22.59 43.61 -17.91
N VAL A 276 22.04 42.39 -17.83
CA VAL A 276 21.89 41.48 -18.96
C VAL A 276 20.93 42.11 -19.98
N PRO A 277 21.32 42.27 -21.26
CA PRO A 277 20.44 42.85 -22.27
C PRO A 277 19.25 41.91 -22.53
N GLY A 278 18.03 42.38 -22.21
CA GLY A 278 16.79 41.65 -22.51
C GLY A 278 15.98 41.19 -21.30
N GLU A 279 16.48 41.34 -20.07
CA GLU A 279 15.70 41.10 -18.86
C GLU A 279 15.12 42.40 -18.32
N GLU A 280 13.86 42.70 -18.66
CA GLU A 280 13.07 43.65 -17.88
C GLU A 280 12.92 43.11 -16.45
N GLN A 281 13.63 43.70 -15.49
CA GLN A 281 13.51 43.36 -14.08
C GLN A 281 12.07 43.58 -13.60
N VAL A 282 11.32 42.50 -13.45
CA VAL A 282 9.94 42.55 -12.96
C VAL A 282 9.96 42.73 -11.44
N SER A 283 9.89 43.99 -11.00
CA SER A 283 9.71 44.32 -9.58
C SER A 283 8.41 43.72 -9.02
N GLY A 284 8.44 43.18 -7.80
CA GLY A 284 7.28 42.61 -7.11
C GLY A 284 6.11 43.59 -6.89
N ALA A 285 6.32 44.90 -7.07
CA ALA A 285 5.24 45.89 -7.09
C ALA A 285 4.39 45.79 -8.38
N SER A 286 4.99 45.42 -9.50
CA SER A 286 4.37 45.30 -10.83
C SER A 286 3.40 44.10 -10.90
N LEU A 287 3.76 42.99 -10.24
CA LEU A 287 2.92 41.80 -10.11
C LEU A 287 1.66 42.06 -9.29
N ARG A 288 1.79 42.79 -8.18
CA ARG A 288 0.64 43.13 -7.31
C ARG A 288 -0.36 44.07 -7.98
N LYS A 289 0.09 44.92 -8.91
CA LYS A 289 -0.81 45.79 -9.69
C LYS A 289 -1.63 44.98 -10.71
N ARG A 290 -1.00 44.03 -11.41
CA ARG A 290 -1.69 43.15 -12.38
C ARG A 290 -2.74 42.23 -11.75
N LEU A 291 -2.48 41.74 -10.53
CA LEU A 291 -3.43 40.91 -9.78
C LEU A 291 -4.65 41.69 -9.26
N ARG A 292 -4.58 43.02 -9.17
CA ARG A 292 -5.66 43.87 -8.66
C ARG A 292 -6.58 44.43 -9.74
N GLU A 293 -6.11 44.41 -10.99
CA GLU A 293 -6.87 44.83 -12.18
C GLU A 293 -7.67 43.67 -12.80
N ALA A 294 -7.46 42.44 -12.31
CA ALA A 294 -8.17 41.23 -12.73
C ALA A 294 -9.22 40.80 -11.69
N GLU A 295 -10.30 41.58 -11.55
CA GLU A 295 -11.57 41.12 -10.95
C GLU A 295 -12.73 41.40 -11.92
N PRO A 296 -13.80 40.58 -11.89
CA PRO A 296 -14.61 40.26 -13.07
C PRO A 296 -15.70 41.29 -13.37
N GLU A 297 -15.89 41.58 -14.66
CA GLU A 297 -17.06 42.30 -15.17
C GLU A 297 -18.34 41.48 -14.93
N GLN A 298 -19.30 42.13 -14.25
CA GLN A 298 -20.70 41.74 -14.26
C GLN A 298 -21.28 42.05 -15.64
N GLU A 299 -21.74 41.04 -16.38
CA GLU A 299 -22.76 41.23 -17.41
C GLU A 299 -24.10 40.63 -16.97
N ALA A 300 -25.10 41.50 -16.95
CA ALA A 300 -26.47 41.21 -16.62
C ALA A 300 -27.31 40.92 -17.87
N ALA A 301 -28.28 40.02 -17.68
CA ALA A 301 -29.59 39.93 -18.33
C ALA A 301 -29.66 39.61 -19.84
N ASN A 302 -30.20 38.42 -20.14
CA ASN A 302 -31.26 38.33 -21.13
C ASN A 302 -32.31 37.29 -20.73
N ASP A 303 -33.47 37.82 -20.37
CA ASP A 303 -34.73 37.14 -20.11
C ASP A 303 -35.50 37.06 -21.43
N GLN A 304 -35.78 35.86 -21.95
CA GLN A 304 -36.96 35.60 -22.78
C GLN A 304 -37.42 34.15 -22.62
N SER A 305 -38.57 34.00 -21.97
CA SER A 305 -39.52 32.91 -22.22
C SER A 305 -40.59 33.38 -23.20
N PRO A 306 -41.23 32.46 -23.96
CA PRO A 306 -42.64 32.16 -23.66
C PRO A 306 -42.95 30.65 -23.77
N GLY A 307 -43.61 30.05 -22.78
CA GLY A 307 -45.05 29.71 -22.81
C GLY A 307 -45.26 28.28 -23.32
N GLY A 308 -45.95 27.36 -22.66
CA GLY A 308 -46.91 27.41 -21.57
C GLY A 308 -47.45 26.01 -21.25
N PHE A 309 -48.34 25.94 -20.24
CA PHE A 309 -49.32 24.88 -19.93
C PHE A 309 -48.75 23.48 -19.63
N GLY A 310 -48.68 23.00 -18.37
CA GLY A 310 -49.78 22.78 -17.41
C GLY A 310 -49.79 21.28 -17.06
N GLY A 311 -49.97 20.78 -15.84
CA GLY A 311 -50.23 21.40 -14.55
C GLY A 311 -50.18 20.34 -13.42
N PHE A 312 -50.50 20.83 -12.22
CA PHE A 312 -51.06 20.12 -11.07
C PHE A 312 -50.25 19.01 -10.40
N LEU A 313 -49.44 19.45 -9.44
CA LEU A 313 -49.13 18.72 -8.21
C LEU A 313 -50.23 18.92 -7.16
N ASN A 314 -50.38 17.91 -6.31
CA ASN A 314 -51.15 17.79 -5.07
C ASN A 314 -52.63 17.40 -5.17
N LYS A 315 -52.95 16.20 -4.63
CA LYS A 315 -53.70 16.07 -3.37
C LYS A 315 -53.79 14.60 -2.87
N LEU A 316 -53.34 14.44 -1.62
CA LEU A 316 -53.99 13.74 -0.49
C LEU A 316 -54.20 12.19 -0.44
N LEU A 317 -53.86 11.69 0.77
CA LEU A 317 -54.55 10.69 1.62
C LEU A 317 -54.50 9.22 1.19
N LYS A 318 -53.84 8.30 1.91
CA LYS A 318 -54.21 7.68 3.21
C LYS A 318 -55.67 7.19 3.34
N ARG A 319 -55.79 5.87 3.56
CA ARG A 319 -56.98 5.04 3.93
C ARG A 319 -57.91 4.77 2.75
N SER A 320 -58.29 3.54 2.38
CA SER A 320 -58.57 2.34 3.18
C SER A 320 -58.82 1.14 2.25
N ALA A 321 -58.29 -0.04 2.57
CA ALA A 321 -58.88 -1.38 2.42
C ALA A 321 -57.92 -2.36 3.10
#